data_AF-A0A6I4P687-F1
#
_entry.id   AF-A0A6I4P687-F1
#
_cell.length_a   1.000
_cell.length_b   1.000
_cell.length_c   1.000
_cell.angle_alpha   90.00
_cell.angle_beta   90.00
_cell.angle_gamma   90.00
#
_symmetry.space_group_name_H-M   'P 1'
#
loop_
_entity.id
_entity.type
_entity.pdbx_description
1 polymer ?
#
loop_
_entity_poly.entity_id
_entity_poly.type
_entity_poly.pdbx_seq_one_letter_code
_entity_poly.pdbx_strand_id
1 'polypeptide(L)'
;MDMSEMMNATMADEGMTMMAEMDSAMMMRMTEAMSACMQACLMCADADGGEGMARCAAMCANCADMCQTMMRMLLRPSGMDMMVMSSMANSVMVMCRACSAECMMHADEHEHCRMCAMACDEAAMACEEMLAAMKMMG
;
A
#
# COMPACT_ATOMS: atom_id res chain seq x y z
N MET A 1 10.81 2.70 22.55
CA MET A 1 9.82 1.71 22.09
C MET A 1 9.96 1.62 20.60
N ASP A 2 10.23 0.44 20.09
CA ASP A 2 10.13 0.14 18.66
C ASP A 2 8.66 0.26 18.21
N MET A 3 8.40 0.46 16.92
CA MET A 3 7.06 0.57 16.34
C MET A 3 6.21 -0.69 16.64
N SER A 4 6.86 -1.85 16.66
CA SER A 4 6.25 -3.12 17.09
C SER A 4 5.76 -3.07 18.55
N GLU A 5 6.56 -2.51 19.47
CA GLU A 5 6.21 -2.35 20.88
C GLU A 5 5.10 -1.31 21.08
N MET A 6 5.10 -0.22 20.28
CA MET A 6 4.03 0.78 20.31
C MET A 6 2.69 0.20 19.87
N MET A 7 2.68 -0.57 18.78
CA MET A 7 1.46 -1.25 18.33
C MET A 7 0.98 -2.26 19.37
N ASN A 8 1.87 -3.08 19.91
CA ASN A 8 1.49 -4.09 20.91
C ASN A 8 0.90 -3.47 22.18
N ALA A 9 1.40 -2.32 22.63
CA ALA A 9 0.86 -1.59 23.78
C ALA A 9 -0.56 -1.06 23.56
N THR A 10 -0.93 -0.67 22.33
CA THR A 10 -2.29 -0.24 21.98
C THR A 10 -3.30 -1.39 21.83
N MET A 11 -2.82 -2.63 21.68
CA MET A 11 -3.63 -3.83 21.40
C MET A 11 -4.16 -4.55 22.65
N ALA A 12 -3.75 -4.08 23.83
CA ALA A 12 -4.11 -4.70 25.11
C ALA A 12 -5.48 -4.26 25.67
N ASP A 13 -6.26 -3.47 24.93
CA ASP A 13 -7.63 -3.07 25.29
C ASP A 13 -8.66 -4.00 24.62
N GLU A 14 -9.70 -4.41 25.35
CA GLU A 14 -10.61 -5.53 25.03
C GLU A 14 -11.44 -5.37 23.72
N GLY A 15 -11.30 -4.25 23.00
CA GLY A 15 -12.01 -3.92 21.76
C GLY A 15 -11.33 -4.31 20.43
N MET A 16 -10.14 -4.93 20.44
CA MET A 16 -9.32 -5.19 19.23
C MET A 16 -9.27 -6.66 18.77
N THR A 17 -10.31 -7.45 19.02
CA THR A 17 -10.34 -8.90 18.70
C THR A 17 -10.09 -9.24 17.22
N MET A 18 -10.59 -8.43 16.27
CA MET A 18 -10.38 -8.68 14.82
C MET A 18 -8.92 -8.52 14.39
N MET A 19 -8.18 -7.65 15.07
CA MET A 19 -6.77 -7.39 14.79
C MET A 19 -5.84 -8.41 15.48
N ALA A 20 -6.36 -9.16 16.45
CA ALA A 20 -5.69 -10.32 17.01
C ALA A 20 -5.88 -11.58 16.14
N GLU A 21 -6.97 -11.66 15.37
CA GLU A 21 -7.21 -12.74 14.40
C GLU A 21 -6.37 -12.60 13.13
N MET A 22 -6.05 -11.36 12.73
CA MET A 22 -5.18 -11.06 11.60
C MET A 22 -3.74 -10.78 12.10
N ASP A 23 -2.75 -11.51 11.58
CA ASP A 23 -1.35 -11.40 12.05
C ASP A 23 -0.86 -9.94 12.05
N SER A 24 -0.55 -9.42 13.24
CA SER A 24 -0.09 -8.04 13.43
C SER A 24 1.18 -7.74 12.64
N ALA A 25 2.03 -8.74 12.39
CA ALA A 25 3.19 -8.60 11.53
C ALA A 25 2.80 -8.39 10.06
N MET A 26 1.73 -9.03 9.58
CA MET A 26 1.22 -8.85 8.22
C MET A 26 0.64 -7.44 8.02
N MET A 27 -0.10 -6.95 9.02
CA MET A 27 -0.62 -5.58 9.02
C MET A 27 0.50 -4.54 9.00
N MET A 28 1.56 -4.75 9.78
CA MET A 28 2.74 -3.87 9.76
C MET A 28 3.43 -3.91 8.40
N ARG A 29 3.71 -5.10 7.84
CA ARG A 29 4.32 -5.23 6.51
C ARG A 29 3.51 -4.51 5.43
N MET A 30 2.19 -4.69 5.42
CA MET A 30 1.34 -3.99 4.47
C MET A 30 1.38 -2.47 4.67
N THR A 31 1.37 -2.01 5.92
CA THR A 31 1.47 -0.58 6.26
C THR A 31 2.78 0.03 5.76
N GLU A 32 3.91 -0.66 5.96
CA GLU A 32 5.23 -0.25 5.48
C GLU A 32 5.29 -0.21 3.95
N ALA A 33 4.78 -1.24 3.28
CA ALA A 33 4.72 -1.29 1.82
C ALA A 33 3.84 -0.16 1.23
N MET A 34 2.67 0.11 1.83
CA MET A 34 1.82 1.23 1.42
C MET A 34 2.53 2.58 1.62
N SER A 35 3.22 2.78 2.74
CA SER A 35 3.96 4.01 3.00
C SER A 35 5.09 4.22 1.98
N ALA A 36 5.89 3.18 1.74
CA ALA A 36 7.00 3.23 0.78
C ALA A 36 6.50 3.50 -0.65
N CYS A 37 5.46 2.80 -1.10
CA CYS A 37 4.87 3.01 -2.42
C CYS A 37 4.25 4.40 -2.55
N MET A 38 3.53 4.89 -1.54
CA MET A 38 3.00 6.26 -1.54
C MET A 38 4.12 7.29 -1.72
N GLN A 39 5.21 7.18 -0.97
CA GLN A 39 6.33 8.12 -1.05
C GLN A 39 7.01 8.06 -2.42
N ALA A 40 7.30 6.85 -2.93
CA ALA A 40 7.91 6.67 -4.23
C ALA A 40 7.04 7.23 -5.36
N CYS A 41 5.73 6.95 -5.34
CA CYS A 41 4.78 7.45 -6.32
C CYS A 41 4.64 8.98 -6.28
N LEU A 42 4.63 9.61 -5.11
CA LEU A 42 4.59 11.08 -5.02
C LEU A 42 5.83 11.73 -5.63
N MET A 43 7.02 11.16 -5.36
CA MET A 43 8.28 11.66 -5.92
C MET A 43 8.34 11.44 -7.43
N CYS A 44 7.93 10.27 -7.91
CA CYS A 44 7.86 9.95 -9.33
C CYS A 44 6.87 10.87 -10.05
N ALA A 45 5.70 11.13 -9.47
CA ALA A 45 4.69 11.99 -10.07
C ALA A 45 5.19 13.43 -10.31
N ASP A 46 5.93 14.00 -9.36
CA ASP A 46 6.52 15.33 -9.50
C ASP A 46 7.60 15.35 -10.60
N ALA A 47 8.49 14.35 -10.59
CA ALA A 47 9.53 14.20 -11.61
C ALA A 47 8.94 14.02 -13.02
N ASP A 48 8.02 13.08 -13.18
CA ASP A 48 7.30 12.80 -14.43
C ASP A 48 6.57 14.04 -14.95
N GLY A 49 5.96 14.82 -14.04
CA GLY A 49 5.31 16.08 -14.37
C GLY A 49 6.27 17.12 -14.93
N GLY A 50 7.46 17.24 -14.34
CA GLY A 50 8.54 18.09 -14.81
C GLY A 50 9.15 17.64 -16.15
N GLU A 51 9.12 16.34 -16.43
CA GLU A 51 9.67 15.70 -17.64
C GLU A 51 8.65 15.58 -18.78
N GLY A 52 7.42 16.06 -18.58
CA GLY A 52 6.36 16.02 -19.61
C GLY A 52 5.70 14.66 -19.79
N MET A 53 5.93 13.71 -18.88
CA MET A 53 5.35 12.37 -18.86
C MET A 53 3.98 12.36 -18.18
N ALA A 54 3.04 13.15 -18.72
CA ALA A 54 1.76 13.44 -18.07
C ALA A 54 0.95 12.18 -17.65
N ARG A 55 1.04 11.08 -18.41
CA ARG A 55 0.37 9.83 -18.08
C ARG A 55 1.00 9.12 -16.89
N CYS A 56 2.33 8.96 -16.87
CA CYS A 56 3.06 8.35 -15.76
C CYS A 56 2.85 9.17 -14.48
N ALA A 57 2.95 10.50 -14.58
CA ALA A 57 2.68 11.41 -13.47
C ALA A 57 1.28 11.19 -12.85
N ALA A 58 0.24 11.12 -13.69
CA ALA A 58 -1.13 10.91 -13.24
C ALA A 58 -1.34 9.51 -12.62
N MET A 59 -0.73 8.47 -13.18
CA MET A 59 -0.78 7.11 -12.64
C MET A 59 -0.10 7.04 -11.26
N CYS A 60 1.08 7.63 -11.12
CA CYS A 60 1.82 7.74 -9.88
C CYS A 60 1.01 8.49 -8.81
N ALA A 61 0.44 9.66 -9.14
CA ALA A 61 -0.38 10.42 -8.21
C ALA A 61 -1.61 9.63 -7.72
N ASN A 62 -2.33 8.98 -8.63
CA ASN A 62 -3.47 8.11 -8.26
C ASN A 62 -3.04 6.95 -7.37
N CYS A 63 -1.90 6.31 -7.69
CA CYS A 63 -1.36 5.21 -6.89
C CYS A 63 -0.98 5.66 -5.48
N ALA A 64 -0.37 6.84 -5.34
CA ALA A 64 -0.04 7.42 -4.05
C ALA A 64 -1.28 7.66 -3.18
N ASP A 65 -2.33 8.25 -3.74
CA ASP A 65 -3.58 8.52 -3.02
C ASP A 65 -4.27 7.22 -2.55
N MET A 66 -4.28 6.20 -3.40
CA MET A 66 -4.86 4.89 -3.07
C MET A 66 -4.04 4.18 -1.97
N CYS A 67 -2.70 4.18 -2.06
CA CYS A 67 -1.83 3.61 -1.04
C CYS A 67 -1.99 4.34 0.30
N GLN A 68 -2.01 5.67 0.29
CA GLN A 68 -2.23 6.46 1.50
C GLN A 68 -3.58 6.17 2.15
N THR A 69 -4.63 6.06 1.34
CA THR A 69 -5.98 5.76 1.82
C THR A 69 -6.03 4.37 2.46
N MET A 70 -5.44 3.36 1.81
CA MET A 70 -5.37 2.01 2.34
C MET A 70 -4.61 1.96 3.67
N MET A 71 -3.45 2.63 3.75
CA MET A 71 -2.67 2.73 4.99
C MET A 71 -3.51 3.33 6.14
N ARG A 72 -4.25 4.41 5.88
CA ARG A 72 -5.13 5.02 6.89
C ARG A 72 -6.26 4.11 7.32
N MET A 73 -6.75 3.21 6.46
CA MET A 73 -7.76 2.20 6.82
C MET A 73 -7.16 1.12 7.72
N LEU A 74 -5.94 0.63 7.42
CA LEU A 74 -5.23 -0.35 8.24
C LEU A 74 -5.01 0.14 9.69
N LEU A 75 -4.79 1.44 9.86
CA LEU A 75 -4.58 2.09 11.16
C LEU A 75 -5.88 2.38 11.94
N ARG A 76 -7.04 1.88 11.49
CA ARG A 76 -8.34 2.09 12.17
C ARG A 76 -9.07 0.76 12.40
N PRO A 77 -8.57 -0.10 13.30
CA PRO A 77 -9.09 -1.45 13.48
C PRO A 77 -10.56 -1.51 13.90
N SER A 78 -11.01 -0.52 14.68
CA SER A 78 -12.42 -0.41 15.10
C SER A 78 -13.40 -0.17 13.96
N GLY A 79 -12.93 0.30 12.79
CA GLY A 79 -13.75 0.53 11.59
C GLY A 79 -13.53 -0.51 10.50
N MET A 80 -12.89 -1.62 10.83
CA MET A 80 -12.53 -2.66 9.87
C MET A 80 -13.75 -3.52 9.49
N ASP A 81 -14.35 -3.21 8.34
CA ASP A 81 -15.31 -4.08 7.68
C ASP A 81 -14.60 -4.96 6.64
N MET A 82 -14.70 -6.28 6.76
CA MET A 82 -13.93 -7.23 5.93
C MET A 82 -14.24 -7.12 4.43
N MET A 83 -15.49 -6.84 4.06
CA MET A 83 -15.87 -6.71 2.65
C MET A 83 -15.30 -5.42 2.06
N VAL A 84 -15.37 -4.31 2.81
CA VAL A 84 -14.79 -3.03 2.39
C VAL A 84 -13.28 -3.11 2.31
N MET A 85 -12.62 -3.70 3.31
CA MET A 85 -11.16 -3.86 3.34
C MET A 85 -10.64 -4.71 2.19
N SER A 86 -11.28 -5.86 1.93
CA SER A 86 -10.90 -6.73 0.80
C SER A 86 -11.11 -6.03 -0.54
N SER A 87 -12.20 -5.28 -0.69
CA SER A 87 -12.47 -4.52 -1.92
C SER A 87 -11.44 -3.42 -2.16
N MET A 88 -11.05 -2.70 -1.10
CA MET A 88 -10.03 -1.66 -1.18
C MET A 88 -8.65 -2.26 -1.47
N ALA A 89 -8.24 -3.31 -0.76
CA ALA A 89 -6.97 -3.98 -0.98
C ALA A 89 -6.84 -4.52 -2.41
N ASN A 90 -7.91 -5.09 -2.98
CA ASN A 90 -7.92 -5.52 -4.37
C ASN A 90 -7.79 -4.34 -5.35
N SER A 91 -8.47 -3.23 -5.08
CA SER A 91 -8.39 -2.03 -5.92
C SER A 91 -7.00 -1.42 -5.91
N VAL A 92 -6.36 -1.35 -4.73
CA VAL A 92 -4.99 -0.87 -4.56
C VAL A 92 -4.00 -1.79 -5.27
N MET A 93 -4.13 -3.11 -5.10
CA MET A 93 -3.30 -4.08 -5.83
C MET A 93 -3.34 -3.87 -7.35
N VAL A 94 -4.54 -3.70 -7.91
CA VAL A 94 -4.72 -3.44 -9.35
C VAL A 94 -4.08 -2.11 -9.76
N MET A 95 -4.25 -1.05 -8.95
CA MET A 95 -3.63 0.25 -9.21
C MET A 95 -2.11 0.17 -9.16
N CYS A 96 -1.52 -0.47 -8.14
CA CYS A 96 -0.09 -0.64 -8.00
C CYS A 96 0.50 -1.41 -9.19
N ARG A 97 -0.13 -2.50 -9.63
CA ARG A 97 0.30 -3.24 -10.84
C ARG A 97 0.23 -2.38 -12.10
N ALA A 98 -0.81 -1.56 -12.25
CA ALA A 98 -0.94 -0.67 -13.39
C ALA A 98 0.09 0.47 -13.37
N CYS A 99 0.38 1.03 -12.19
CA CYS A 99 1.40 2.06 -12.01
C CYS A 99 2.80 1.50 -12.25
N SER A 100 3.11 0.32 -11.71
CA SER A 100 4.35 -0.41 -11.97
C SER A 100 4.57 -0.63 -13.47
N ALA A 101 3.56 -1.15 -14.17
CA ALA A 101 3.65 -1.38 -15.60
C ALA A 101 3.91 -0.10 -16.41
N GLU A 102 3.30 1.03 -16.03
CA GLU A 102 3.56 2.33 -16.66
C GLU A 102 4.99 2.81 -16.36
N CYS A 103 5.40 2.83 -15.09
CA CYS A 103 6.76 3.24 -14.68
C CYS A 103 7.85 2.38 -15.34
N MET A 104 7.63 1.08 -15.50
CA MET A 104 8.58 0.17 -16.14
C MET A 104 8.83 0.50 -17.62
N MET A 105 7.92 1.20 -18.30
CA MET A 105 8.15 1.69 -19.66
C MET A 105 9.27 2.75 -19.72
N HIS A 106 9.59 3.36 -18.58
CA HIS A 106 10.52 4.48 -18.46
C HIS A 106 11.78 4.13 -17.64
N ALA A 107 11.86 2.92 -17.08
CA ALA A 107 12.87 2.52 -16.10
C ALA A 107 14.31 2.50 -16.62
N ASP A 108 14.51 2.38 -17.94
CA ASP A 108 15.84 2.41 -18.56
C ASP A 108 16.41 3.83 -18.67
N GLU A 109 15.53 4.84 -18.74
CA GLU A 109 15.89 6.26 -18.91
C GLU A 109 15.78 7.04 -17.60
N HIS A 110 14.83 6.66 -16.75
CA HIS A 110 14.48 7.36 -15.52
C HIS A 110 14.58 6.44 -14.30
N GLU A 111 15.63 6.64 -13.51
CA GLU A 111 15.89 5.87 -12.28
C GLU A 111 14.75 6.01 -11.26
N HIS A 112 14.08 7.17 -11.23
CA HIS A 112 12.93 7.40 -10.36
C HIS A 112 11.74 6.50 -10.73
N CYS A 113 11.46 6.29 -12.02
CA CYS A 113 10.46 5.34 -12.51
C CYS A 113 10.81 3.89 -12.15
N ARG A 114 12.09 3.50 -12.28
CA ARG A 114 12.55 2.16 -11.87
C ARG A 114 12.28 1.90 -10.38
N MET A 115 12.55 2.89 -9.54
CA MET A 115 12.31 2.77 -8.10
C MET A 115 10.84 2.80 -7.73
N CYS A 116 10.05 3.63 -8.42
CA CYS A 116 8.59 3.66 -8.29
C CYS A 116 7.97 2.29 -8.62
N ALA A 117 8.38 1.67 -9.74
CA ALA A 117 7.90 0.35 -10.14
C ALA A 117 8.19 -0.74 -9.09
N MET A 118 9.42 -0.78 -8.57
CA MET A 118 9.79 -1.74 -7.52
C MET A 118 8.94 -1.57 -6.25
N ALA A 119 8.68 -0.32 -5.84
CA ALA A 119 7.83 -0.06 -4.68
C ALA A 119 6.35 -0.42 -4.94
N CYS A 120 5.86 -0.19 -6.16
CA CYS A 120 4.53 -0.60 -6.59
C CYS A 120 4.36 -2.13 -6.59
N ASP A 121 5.35 -2.88 -7.08
CA ASP A 121 5.31 -4.34 -7.09
C ASP A 121 5.27 -4.92 -5.66
N GLU A 122 6.11 -4.39 -4.76
CA GLU A 122 6.10 -4.79 -3.34
C GLU A 122 4.75 -4.48 -2.67
N ALA A 123 4.18 -3.31 -2.92
CA ALA A 123 2.86 -2.94 -2.43
C ALA A 123 1.75 -3.86 -2.97
N ALA A 124 1.82 -4.24 -4.25
CA ALA A 124 0.88 -5.18 -4.84
C ALA A 124 0.99 -6.57 -4.21
N MET A 125 2.21 -7.04 -3.94
CA MET A 125 2.45 -8.31 -3.24
C MET A 125 1.89 -8.28 -1.81
N ALA A 126 2.12 -7.22 -1.06
CA ALA A 126 1.56 -7.07 0.28
C ALA A 126 0.02 -7.06 0.29
N CYS A 127 -0.62 -6.43 -0.71
CA CYS A 127 -2.07 -6.52 -0.89
C CYS A 127 -2.54 -7.95 -1.19
N GLU A 128 -1.80 -8.70 -2.02
CA GLU A 128 -2.13 -10.08 -2.36
C GLU A 128 -2.05 -11.02 -1.16
N GLU A 129 -1.00 -10.88 -0.33
CA GLU A 129 -0.86 -11.59 0.94
C GLU A 129 -2.01 -11.29 1.89
N MET A 130 -2.36 -10.01 2.05
CA MET A 130 -3.47 -9.58 2.90
C MET A 130 -4.80 -10.17 2.42
N LEU A 131 -5.08 -10.11 1.12
CA LEU A 131 -6.29 -10.69 0.53
C LEU A 131 -6.36 -12.21 0.71
N ALA A 132 -5.22 -12.89 0.62
CA ALA A 132 -5.16 -14.33 0.87
C ALA A 132 -5.49 -14.64 2.34
N ALA A 133 -4.94 -13.89 3.28
CA ALA A 133 -5.23 -14.05 4.71
C ALA A 133 -6.71 -13.81 5.03
N MET A 134 -7.29 -12.72 4.51
CA MET A 134 -8.71 -12.39 4.70
C MET A 134 -9.65 -13.50 4.19
N LYS A 135 -9.30 -14.17 3.09
CA LYS A 135 -10.09 -15.30 2.55
C LYS A 135 -10.07 -16.54 3.43
N MET A 136 -9.00 -16.76 4.20
CA MET A 136 -8.88 -17.92 5.10
C MET A 136 -9.63 -17.73 6.42
N MET A 137 -10.08 -16.50 6.71
CA MET A 137 -10.82 -16.14 7.92
C MET A 137 -12.35 -16.18 7.74
N GLY A 138 -12.84 -16.31 6.50
CA GLY A 138 -14.27 -16.39 6.15
C GLY A 138 -14.74 -17.79 5.81
#